data_AF-A0A5B9DZ95-F1
#
_entry.id   AF-A0A5B9DZ95-F1
#
_cell.length_a   1.000
_cell.length_b   1.000
_cell.length_c   1.000
_cell.angle_alpha   90.00
_cell.angle_beta   90.00
_cell.angle_gamma   90.00
#
_symmetry.space_group_name_H-M   'P 1'
#
loop_
_entity.id
_entity.type
_entity.pdbx_description
1 polymer ?
#
loop_
_entity_poly.entity_id
_entity_poly.type
_entity_poly.pdbx_seq_one_letter_code
_entity_poly.pdbx_strand_id
1 'polypeptide(L)'
;MNSNEFRKELVKIMPGYDWTVHKTKSNGYMEATGIQSSGFNRLSTLRVSRRERDGKIAYEAKSAGFGLRAKWLHTNADGTLARALRGLQNHYETQANSYRAHAEYLKEGRCLPPNG
;
A
#
# COMPACT_ATOMS: atom_id res chain seq x y z
N MET A 1 -20.46 8.85 4.91
CA MET A 1 -19.41 8.94 3.88
C MET A 1 -20.02 8.60 2.53
N ASN A 2 -19.82 9.41 1.50
CA ASN A 2 -20.16 9.08 0.10
C ASN A 2 -18.90 8.95 -0.78
N SER A 3 -19.05 8.54 -2.05
CA SER A 3 -17.92 8.33 -2.96
C SER A 3 -17.05 9.57 -3.20
N ASN A 4 -17.65 10.77 -3.20
CA ASN A 4 -16.90 12.03 -3.39
C ASN A 4 -16.09 12.40 -2.15
N GLU A 5 -16.65 12.22 -0.95
CA GLU A 5 -15.95 12.39 0.32
C GLU A 5 -14.79 11.41 0.45
N PHE A 6 -15.03 10.14 0.10
CA PHE A 6 -13.98 9.12 0.11
C PHE A 6 -12.85 9.45 -0.87
N ARG A 7 -13.18 9.91 -2.09
CA ARG A 7 -12.16 10.39 -3.05
C ARG A 7 -11.36 11.57 -2.50
N LYS A 8 -12.03 12.54 -1.86
CA LYS A 8 -11.34 13.69 -1.24
C LYS A 8 -10.37 13.25 -0.14
N GLU A 9 -10.77 12.28 0.68
CA GLU A 9 -9.91 11.70 1.72
C GLU A 9 -8.65 11.04 1.10
N LEU A 10 -8.84 10.25 0.04
CA LEU A 10 -7.75 9.59 -0.68
C LEU A 10 -6.76 10.58 -1.29
N VAL A 11 -7.25 11.60 -2.00
CA VAL A 11 -6.42 12.66 -2.60
C VAL A 11 -5.68 13.45 -1.54
N LYS A 12 -6.30 13.70 -0.38
CA LYS A 12 -5.66 14.43 0.73
C LYS A 12 -4.45 13.68 1.30
N ILE A 13 -4.55 12.36 1.47
CA ILE A 13 -3.49 11.56 2.09
C ILE A 13 -2.43 11.14 1.07
N MET A 14 -2.84 10.82 -0.17
CA MET A 14 -1.97 10.32 -1.23
C MET A 14 -2.20 11.12 -2.53
N PRO A 15 -1.74 12.38 -2.59
CA PRO A 15 -2.00 13.28 -3.72
C PRO A 15 -1.29 12.85 -5.01
N GLY A 16 -0.21 12.06 -4.92
CA GLY A 16 0.54 11.59 -6.09
C GLY A 16 -0.08 10.40 -6.83
N TYR A 17 -1.27 9.95 -6.42
CA TYR A 17 -1.99 8.84 -7.05
C TYR A 17 -3.23 9.35 -7.77
N ASP A 18 -3.44 8.88 -9.00
CA ASP A 18 -4.70 9.06 -9.69
C ASP A 18 -5.74 8.06 -9.17
N TRP A 19 -6.75 8.58 -8.49
CA TRP A 19 -7.76 7.79 -7.76
C TRP A 19 -9.04 7.60 -8.59
N THR A 20 -9.39 6.33 -8.80
CA THR A 20 -10.69 5.91 -9.33
C THR A 20 -11.50 5.24 -8.24
N VAL A 21 -12.65 5.82 -7.88
CA VAL A 21 -13.61 5.20 -6.94
C VAL A 21 -14.59 4.33 -7.73
N HIS A 22 -14.73 3.08 -7.33
CA HIS A 22 -15.59 2.10 -8.00
C HIS A 22 -17.02 2.17 -7.49
N LYS A 23 -17.99 1.96 -8.39
CA LYS A 23 -19.41 1.86 -8.00
C LYS A 23 -19.62 0.55 -7.25
N THR A 24 -20.14 0.64 -6.03
CA THR A 24 -20.49 -0.51 -5.20
C THR A 24 -22.01 -0.51 -4.96
N LYS A 25 -22.61 -1.70 -4.85
CA LYS A 25 -24.05 -1.86 -4.56
C LYS A 25 -24.36 -1.83 -3.06
N SER A 26 -23.35 -1.90 -2.20
CA SER A 26 -23.50 -2.00 -0.75
C SER A 26 -23.22 -0.65 -0.09
N ASN A 27 -24.21 -0.13 0.64
CA ASN A 27 -24.12 1.17 1.31
C ASN A 27 -23.00 1.25 2.37
N GLY A 28 -22.50 0.12 2.85
CA GLY A 28 -21.40 0.06 3.82
C GLY A 28 -20.02 -0.25 3.21
N TYR A 29 -19.91 -0.35 1.89
CA TYR A 29 -18.65 -0.69 1.22
C TYR A 29 -18.27 0.31 0.16
N MET A 30 -17.07 0.88 0.25
CA MET A 30 -16.48 1.69 -0.82
C MET A 30 -15.13 1.13 -1.19
N GLU A 31 -14.77 1.29 -2.46
CA GLU A 31 -13.51 0.80 -2.98
C GLU A 31 -12.95 1.78 -4.00
N ALA A 32 -11.63 1.97 -4.00
CA ALA A 32 -10.92 2.78 -4.96
C ALA A 32 -9.61 2.12 -5.38
N THR A 33 -9.18 2.43 -6.60
CA THR A 33 -7.85 2.11 -7.11
C THR A 33 -7.09 3.40 -7.35
N GLY A 34 -5.87 3.47 -6.83
CA GLY A 34 -4.93 4.57 -7.05
C GLY A 34 -3.80 4.10 -7.94
N ILE A 35 -3.44 4.87 -8.96
CA ILE A 35 -2.27 4.59 -9.82
C ILE A 35 -1.28 5.74 -9.72
N GLN A 36 -0.02 5.42 -9.42
CA GLN A 36 1.09 6.37 -9.53
C GLN A 36 1.90 6.06 -10.79
N SER A 37 2.19 7.09 -11.60
CA SER A 37 3.02 6.99 -12.80
C SER A 37 4.12 8.05 -12.82
N SER A 38 5.18 7.77 -13.56
CA SER A 38 6.25 8.71 -13.91
C SER A 38 6.48 8.63 -15.42
N GLY A 39 6.10 9.68 -16.15
CA GLY A 39 6.00 9.64 -17.61
C GLY A 39 5.06 8.52 -18.05
N PHE A 40 5.53 7.67 -18.96
CA PHE A 40 4.78 6.51 -19.46
C PHE A 40 4.86 5.27 -18.54
N ASN A 41 5.69 5.30 -17.48
CA ASN A 41 5.92 4.17 -16.60
C ASN A 41 4.99 4.20 -15.38
N ARG A 42 4.27 3.10 -15.12
CA ARG A 42 3.44 2.94 -13.93
C ARG A 42 4.29 2.44 -12.76
N LEU A 43 4.42 3.24 -11.71
CA LEU A 43 5.30 2.95 -10.57
C LEU A 43 4.62 2.06 -9.51
N SER A 44 3.35 2.35 -9.21
CA SER A 44 2.65 1.70 -8.09
C SER A 44 1.15 1.68 -8.33
N THR A 45 0.52 0.58 -7.91
CA THR A 45 -0.94 0.45 -7.85
C THR A 45 -1.37 0.22 -6.40
N LEU A 46 -2.30 1.04 -5.93
CA LEU A 46 -2.97 0.86 -4.65
C LEU A 46 -4.43 0.46 -4.86
N ARG A 47 -4.95 -0.39 -4.00
CA ARG A 47 -6.39 -0.59 -3.83
C ARG A 47 -6.75 -0.31 -2.38
N VAL A 48 -7.68 0.60 -2.18
CA VAL A 48 -8.18 0.96 -0.87
C VAL A 48 -9.65 0.60 -0.81
N SER A 49 -10.06 -0.06 0.27
CA SER A 49 -11.47 -0.25 0.57
C SER A 49 -11.80 0.26 1.96
N ARG A 50 -13.03 0.76 2.11
CA ARG A 50 -13.62 1.17 3.38
C ARG A 50 -14.85 0.30 3.61
N ARG A 51 -14.91 -0.35 4.76
CA ARG A 51 -16.06 -1.12 5.24
C ARG A 51 -16.62 -0.47 6.48
N GLU A 52 -17.93 -0.34 6.51
CA GLU A 52 -18.69 0.11 7.67
C GLU A 52 -19.71 -0.95 8.02
N ARG A 53 -19.59 -1.51 9.23
CA ARG A 53 -20.47 -2.56 9.73
C ARG A 53 -20.72 -2.32 11.22
N ASP A 54 -21.99 -2.28 11.62
CA ASP A 54 -22.40 -2.13 13.02
C ASP A 54 -21.72 -0.94 13.73
N GLY A 55 -21.60 0.19 13.03
CA GLY A 55 -20.96 1.41 13.53
C GLY A 55 -19.42 1.38 13.56
N LYS A 56 -18.79 0.26 13.19
CA LYS A 56 -17.33 0.13 13.10
C LYS A 56 -16.86 0.37 11.68
N ILE A 57 -15.84 1.23 11.55
CA ILE A 57 -15.18 1.52 10.28
C ILE A 57 -13.85 0.77 10.22
N ALA A 58 -13.60 0.11 9.10
CA ALA A 58 -12.33 -0.51 8.79
C ALA A 58 -11.89 -0.10 7.39
N TYR A 59 -10.63 0.30 7.27
CA TYR A 59 -9.95 0.53 6.01
C TYR A 59 -9.01 -0.63 5.72
N GLU A 60 -8.96 -1.06 4.47
CA GLU A 60 -7.99 -2.02 3.96
C GLU A 60 -7.25 -1.39 2.79
N ALA A 61 -5.92 -1.37 2.84
CA ALA A 61 -5.07 -0.91 1.76
C ALA A 61 -4.23 -2.08 1.24
N LYS A 62 -4.19 -2.23 -0.08
CA LYS A 62 -3.38 -3.20 -0.81
C LYS A 62 -2.44 -2.48 -1.74
N SER A 63 -1.24 -3.01 -1.91
CA SER A 63 -0.25 -2.48 -2.83
C SER A 63 0.27 -3.54 -3.77
N ALA A 64 0.47 -3.12 -5.02
CA ALA A 64 1.13 -3.89 -6.06
C ALA A 64 2.12 -2.97 -6.79
N GLY A 65 3.14 -3.57 -7.39
CA GLY A 65 4.14 -2.87 -8.19
C GLY A 65 3.62 -2.48 -9.59
N PHE A 66 4.44 -2.75 -10.59
CA PHE A 66 4.26 -2.36 -11.98
C PHE A 66 3.20 -3.21 -12.71
N GLY A 67 1.90 -3.07 -12.38
CA GLY A 67 0.83 -3.68 -13.18
C GLY A 67 -0.56 -3.71 -12.54
N LEU A 68 -1.60 -3.44 -13.33
CA LEU A 68 -3.02 -3.51 -12.90
C LEU A 68 -3.48 -4.93 -12.54
N ARG A 69 -2.80 -5.94 -13.07
CA ARG A 69 -3.04 -7.37 -12.80
C ARG A 69 -1.94 -8.02 -11.97
N ALA A 70 -0.99 -7.21 -11.46
CA ALA A 70 0.05 -7.72 -10.59
C ALA A 70 -0.61 -8.30 -9.32
N LYS A 71 -0.02 -9.39 -8.80
CA LYS A 71 -0.44 -9.91 -7.50
C LYS A 71 -0.23 -8.84 -6.44
N TRP A 72 -1.17 -8.72 -5.51
CA TRP A 72 -1.00 -7.87 -4.34
C TRP A 72 0.21 -8.35 -3.55
N LEU A 73 1.17 -7.47 -3.33
CA LEU A 73 2.41 -7.77 -2.62
C LEU A 73 2.17 -7.77 -1.11
N HIS A 74 1.40 -6.79 -0.64
CA HIS A 74 1.02 -6.70 0.77
C HIS A 74 -0.34 -6.04 0.94
N THR A 75 -0.98 -6.38 2.06
CA THR A 75 -2.27 -5.84 2.50
C THR A 75 -2.13 -5.44 3.96
N ASN A 76 -2.65 -4.27 4.31
CA ASN A 76 -2.75 -3.83 5.69
C ASN A 76 -4.15 -3.25 5.95
N ALA A 77 -4.70 -3.50 7.13
CA ALA A 77 -6.00 -3.00 7.54
C ALA A 77 -5.93 -2.28 8.89
N ASP A 78 -6.70 -1.20 9.04
CA ASP A 78 -6.76 -0.40 10.26
C ASP A 78 -8.10 0.35 10.36
N GLY A 79 -8.38 1.00 11.49
CA GLY A 79 -9.58 1.82 11.69
C GLY A 79 -9.56 3.16 10.93
N THR A 80 -8.40 3.59 10.42
CA THR A 80 -8.27 4.83 9.62
C THR A 80 -7.49 4.61 8.34
N LEU A 81 -7.80 5.39 7.29
CA LEU A 81 -7.08 5.34 6.03
C LEU A 81 -5.58 5.61 6.21
N ALA A 82 -5.23 6.62 7.00
CA ALA A 82 -3.85 7.01 7.25
C ALA A 82 -3.03 5.86 7.87
N ARG A 83 -3.58 5.17 8.89
CA ARG A 83 -2.91 4.03 9.52
C ARG A 83 -2.83 2.82 8.61
N ALA A 84 -3.89 2.55 7.84
CA ALA A 84 -3.88 1.46 6.85
C ALA A 84 -2.74 1.65 5.83
N LEU A 85 -2.58 2.87 5.29
CA LEU A 85 -1.49 3.21 4.37
C LEU A 85 -0.11 3.23 5.05
N ARG A 86 -0.02 3.77 6.27
CA ARG A 86 1.24 3.81 7.04
C ARG A 86 1.75 2.39 7.33
N GLY A 87 0.86 1.44 7.63
CA GLY A 87 1.28 0.04 7.82
C GLY A 87 1.83 -0.60 6.55
N LEU A 88 1.30 -0.28 5.36
CA LEU A 88 1.91 -0.71 4.09
C LEU A 88 3.32 -0.14 3.92
N GLN A 89 3.51 1.15 4.20
CA GLN A 89 4.82 1.79 4.12
C GLN A 89 5.82 1.14 5.09
N ASN A 90 5.42 0.97 6.35
CA ASN A 90 6.25 0.34 7.37
C ASN A 90 6.65 -1.09 6.98
N HIS A 91 5.75 -1.85 6.35
CA HIS A 91 6.06 -3.19 5.84
C HIS A 91 7.20 -3.15 4.82
N TYR A 92 7.14 -2.25 3.84
CA TYR A 92 8.19 -2.13 2.82
C TYR A 92 9.50 -1.59 3.39
N GLU A 93 9.45 -0.63 4.31
CA GLU A 93 10.65 -0.14 5.03
C GLU A 93 11.31 -1.27 5.83
N THR A 94 10.51 -2.12 6.48
CA THR A 94 11.01 -3.30 7.21
C THR A 94 11.66 -4.31 6.25
N GLN A 95 11.00 -4.62 5.12
CA GLN A 95 11.57 -5.51 4.10
C GLN A 95 12.89 -4.97 3.53
N ALA A 96 12.96 -3.67 3.22
CA ALA A 96 14.17 -3.03 2.74
C ALA A 96 15.32 -3.13 3.76
N ASN A 97 15.02 -2.91 5.04
CA ASN A 97 16.00 -3.06 6.11
C ASN A 97 16.50 -4.51 6.24
N SER A 98 15.61 -5.50 6.16
CA SER A 98 15.99 -6.91 6.20
C SER A 98 16.93 -7.28 5.05
N TYR A 99 16.60 -6.88 3.82
CA TYR A 99 17.45 -7.16 2.66
C TYR A 99 18.79 -6.43 2.72
N ARG A 100 18.82 -5.20 3.26
CA ARG A 100 20.06 -4.47 3.51
C ARG A 100 20.97 -5.22 4.49
N ALA A 101 20.42 -5.69 5.61
CA ALA A 101 21.18 -6.47 6.59
C ALA A 101 21.72 -7.78 5.99
N HIS A 102 20.93 -8.50 5.18
CA HIS A 102 21.41 -9.69 4.48
C HIS A 102 22.57 -9.38 3.51
N ALA A 103 22.52 -8.25 2.80
CA ALA A 103 23.61 -7.83 1.94
C ALA A 103 24.89 -7.49 2.72
N GLU A 104 24.75 -6.87 3.90
CA GLU A 104 25.86 -6.59 4.82
C GLU A 104 26.51 -7.89 5.31
N TYR A 105 25.73 -8.89 5.74
CA TYR A 105 26.27 -10.19 6.15
C TYR A 105 27.02 -10.91 5.02
N LEU A 106 26.52 -10.86 3.79
CA LEU A 106 27.23 -11.42 2.63
C LEU A 106 28.54 -10.68 2.34
N LYS A 107 28.58 -9.37 2.56
CA LYS A 107 29.80 -8.56 2.40
C LYS A 107 30.82 -8.91 3.47
N GLU A 108 30.40 -9.02 4.73
CA GLU A 108 31.27 -9.42 5.85
C GLU A 108 31.86 -10.82 5.64
N GLY A 109 31.02 -11.78 5.24
CA GLY A 109 31.48 -13.15 4.94
C GLY A 109 32.46 -13.24 3.77
N ARG A 110 32.53 -12.24 2.89
CA ARG A 110 33.54 -12.16 1.81
C ARG A 110 34.87 -11.56 2.28
N CYS A 111 34.86 -10.79 3.36
CA CYS A 111 36.05 -10.11 3.88
C CYS A 111 36.74 -10.89 4.99
N LEU A 112 36.02 -11.79 5.67
CA LEU A 112 36.60 -12.67 6.68
C LEU A 112 37.11 -13.96 6.03
N PRO A 113 38.43 -14.27 6.04
CA PRO A 113 38.84 -15.65 5.85
C PRO A 113 38.23 -16.49 6.99
N PRO A 114 37.85 -17.76 6.75
CA PRO A 114 37.56 -18.64 7.87
C PRO A 114 38.81 -18.65 8.74
N ASN A 115 38.66 -18.32 10.03
CA ASN A 115 39.77 -18.30 10.98
C ASN A 115 40.63 -19.56 10.78
N GLY A 116 41.93 -19.34 10.51
CA GLY A 116 42.94 -20.39 10.52
C GLY A 116 43.20 -20.90 11.94
#